data_AF-A0A918JNS5-F1
#
_entry.id   AF-A0A918JNS5-F1
#
_cell.length_a   1.000
_cell.length_b   1.000
_cell.length_c   1.000
_cell.angle_alpha   90.00
_cell.angle_beta   90.00
_cell.angle_gamma   90.00
#
_symmetry.space_group_name_H-M   'P 1'
#
loop_
_entity.id
_entity.type
_entity.pdbx_description
1 polymer ?
#
loop_
_entity_poly.entity_id
_entity_poly.type
_entity_poly.pdbx_seq_one_letter_code
_entity_poly.pdbx_strand_id
1 'polypeptide(L)' 'MVQRLVKSEMSVRGVKYQALSTRLSEIGVEQSADNLRNKVNKGIMGADLLLQILMVLRARPVTVEMMQEILADLHDGPVP' A
#
# COMPACT_ATOMS: atom_id res chain seq x y z
N MET A 1 2.40 0.41 -9.66
CA MET A 1 1.50 -0.63 -9.14
C MET A 1 1.45 -0.66 -7.60
N VAL A 2 2.55 -1.00 -6.90
CA VAL A 2 2.57 -1.14 -5.42
C VAL A 2 2.04 0.09 -4.67
N GLN A 3 2.47 1.29 -5.06
CA GLN A 3 1.96 2.55 -4.48
C GLN A 3 0.43 2.64 -4.56
N ARG A 4 -0.15 2.34 -5.73
CA ARG A 4 -1.60 2.43 -5.97
C ARG A 4 -2.35 1.39 -5.15
N LEU A 5 -1.84 0.16 -5.11
CA LEU A 5 -2.38 -0.93 -4.27
C LEU A 5 -2.47 -0.49 -2.81
N VAL A 6 -1.35 -0.06 -2.21
CA VAL A 6 -1.32 0.30 -0.79
C VAL A 6 -2.19 1.53 -0.50
N LYS A 7 -2.11 2.57 -1.33
CA LYS A 7 -2.93 3.79 -1.15
C LYS A 7 -4.43 3.50 -1.27
N SER A 8 -4.82 2.64 -2.22
CA SER A 8 -6.21 2.22 -2.38
C SER A 8 -6.72 1.50 -1.12
N GLU A 9 -5.98 0.51 -0.62
CA GLU A 9 -6.39 -0.23 0.57
C GLU A 9 -6.41 0.64 1.84
N MET A 10 -5.48 1.59 1.97
CA MET A 10 -5.50 2.60 3.04
C MET A 10 -6.72 3.52 2.94
N SER A 11 -7.03 4.01 1.74
CA SER A 11 -8.17 4.91 1.47
C SER A 11 -9.50 4.26 1.79
N VAL A 12 -9.71 3.04 1.29
CA VAL A 12 -10.93 2.23 1.55
C VAL A 12 -11.18 2.03 3.05
N ARG A 13 -10.12 2.05 3.87
CA ARG A 13 -10.19 1.83 5.32
C ARG A 13 -10.04 3.09 6.17
N GLY A 14 -9.89 4.25 5.55
CA GLY A 14 -9.62 5.50 6.26
C GLY A 14 -8.33 5.47 7.10
N VAL A 15 -7.35 4.64 6.75
CA VAL A 15 -6.11 4.48 7.52
C VAL A 15 -5.09 5.52 7.08
N LYS A 16 -4.63 6.33 8.04
CA LYS A 16 -3.50 7.26 7.85
C LYS A 16 -2.17 6.58 8.19
N TYR A 17 -1.06 7.15 7.74
CA TYR A 17 0.29 6.60 7.99
C TYR A 17 0.63 6.43 9.48
N GLN A 18 0.13 7.31 10.35
CA GLN A 18 0.32 7.18 11.80
C GLN A 18 -0.32 5.89 12.33
N ALA A 19 -1.55 5.59 11.92
CA ALA A 19 -2.24 4.37 12.31
C ALA A 19 -1.60 3.12 11.69
N LEU A 20 -1.11 3.20 10.45
CA LEU A 20 -0.36 2.10 9.82
C LEU A 20 0.94 1.80 10.59
N SER A 21 1.68 2.84 10.98
CA SER A 21 2.88 2.73 11.82
C SER A 21 2.58 2.01 13.13
N THR A 22 1.54 2.44 13.87
CA THR A 22 1.12 1.78 15.11
C THR A 22 0.78 0.30 14.88
N ARG A 23 -0.01 -0.03 13.85
CA ARG A 23 -0.39 -1.43 13.58
C ARG A 23 0.78 -2.32 13.17
N LEU A 24 1.78 -1.76 12.48
CA LEU A 24 3.01 -2.49 12.17
C LEU A 24 3.84 -2.76 13.44
N SER A 25 3.92 -1.78 14.36
CA SER A 25 4.62 -2.01 15.63
C SER A 25 3.94 -3.09 16.50
N GLU A 26 2.62 -3.23 16.43
CA GLU A 26 1.87 -4.29 17.11
C GLU A 26 2.28 -5.71 16.67
N ILE A 27 2.88 -5.85 15.47
CA ILE A 27 3.43 -7.12 14.96
C ILE A 27 4.97 -7.16 14.96
N GLY A 28 5.63 -6.22 15.66
CA GLY A 28 7.09 -6.14 15.76
C GLY A 28 7.79 -5.52 14.56
N VAL A 29 7.06 -4.82 13.68
CA VAL A 29 7.61 -4.15 12.49
C VAL A 29 7.70 -2.66 12.73
N GLU A 30 8.88 -2.19 13.09
CA GLU A 30 9.11 -0.77 13.38
C GLU A 30 9.26 0.06 12.11
N GLN A 31 8.27 0.92 11.85
CA GLN A 31 8.29 1.89 10.74
C GLN A 31 7.66 3.20 11.22
N SER A 32 8.36 4.32 11.05
CA SER A 32 7.76 5.64 11.32
C SER A 32 6.75 6.02 10.24
N ALA A 33 5.79 6.89 10.58
CA ALA A 33 4.79 7.38 9.63
C ALA A 33 5.43 8.07 8.41
N ASP A 34 6.50 8.84 8.61
CA ASP A 34 7.24 9.48 7.53
C ASP A 34 8.01 8.48 6.66
N ASN A 35 8.60 7.44 7.27
CA ASN A 35 9.23 6.36 6.52
C ASN A 35 8.22 5.64 5.61
N LEU A 36 7.06 5.29 6.15
CA LEU A 36 5.96 4.66 5.40
C LEU A 36 5.45 5.56 4.29
N ARG A 37 5.23 6.85 4.57
CA ARG A 37 4.82 7.83 3.57
C ARG A 37 5.82 7.88 2.41
N ASN A 38 7.11 7.93 2.70
CA ASN A 38 8.16 7.95 1.69
C ASN A 38 8.20 6.65 0.87
N LYS A 39 8.19 5.49 1.52
CA LYS A 39 8.21 4.18 0.87
C LYS A 39 6.98 3.95 0.01
N VAL A 40 5.77 4.22 0.54
CA VAL A 40 4.52 4.09 -0.20
C VAL A 40 4.48 5.05 -1.38
N ASN A 41 4.82 6.33 -1.18
CA ASN A 41 4.77 7.32 -2.26
C ASN A 41 5.75 7.01 -3.39
N LYS A 42 6.95 6.50 -3.09
CA LYS A 42 7.96 6.13 -4.08
C LYS A 42 7.78 4.69 -4.60
N GLY A 43 6.92 3.88 -3.97
CA GLY A 43 6.79 2.45 -4.26
C GLY A 43 8.03 1.63 -3.90
N ILE A 44 8.90 2.14 -3.01
CA ILE A 44 10.16 1.48 -2.63
C ILE A 44 9.98 0.72 -1.32
N MET A 45 9.59 -0.55 -1.40
CA MET A 45 9.54 -1.44 -0.25
C MET A 45 9.86 -2.87 -0.67
N GLY A 46 10.48 -3.63 0.24
CA GLY A 46 10.66 -5.06 0.04
C GLY A 46 9.32 -5.79 0.05
N ALA A 47 9.29 -6.99 -0.52
CA ALA A 47 8.08 -7.82 -0.58
C ALA A 47 7.53 -8.14 0.83
N ASP A 48 8.40 -8.41 1.79
CA ASP A 48 8.01 -8.70 3.18
C ASP A 48 7.22 -7.54 3.81
N LEU A 49 7.74 -6.31 3.72
CA LEU A 49 7.04 -5.12 4.21
C LEU A 49 5.70 -4.89 3.48
N LEU A 50 5.63 -5.16 2.18
CA LEU A 50 4.37 -5.09 1.44
C LEU A 50 3.33 -6.06 2.01
N LEU A 51 3.69 -7.32 2.23
CA LEU A 51 2.80 -8.33 2.79
C LEU A 51 2.36 -7.98 4.20
N GLN A 52 3.28 -7.50 5.05
CA GLN A 52 2.98 -7.03 6.39
C GLN A 52 2.00 -5.85 6.38
N ILE A 53 2.19 -4.87 5.48
CA ILE A 53 1.25 -3.76 5.29
C ILE A 53 -0.13 -4.27 4.89
N LEU A 54 -0.23 -5.17 3.92
CA LEU A 54 -1.52 -5.74 3.49
C LEU A 54 -2.20 -6.49 4.64
N MET A 55 -1.43 -7.23 5.44
CA MET A 55 -1.91 -7.98 6.60
C MET A 55 -2.50 -7.05 7.67
N VAL A 56 -1.77 -6.01 8.10
CA VAL A 56 -2.24 -5.09 9.16
C VAL A 56 -3.33 -4.12 8.70
N LEU A 57 -3.42 -3.88 7.39
CA LEU A 57 -4.57 -3.22 6.79
C LEU A 57 -5.79 -4.15 6.73
N ARG A 58 -5.64 -5.47 6.86
CA ARG A 58 -6.68 -6.44 6.52
C ARG A 58 -7.18 -6.20 5.10
N ALA A 59 -6.22 -6.11 4.15
CA ALA A 59 -6.48 -5.82 2.75
C ALA A 59 -7.48 -6.82 2.14
N ARG A 60 -8.19 -6.40 1.09
CA ARG A 60 -9.00 -7.33 0.28
C ARG A 60 -8.08 -8.33 -0.42
N PRO A 61 -8.58 -9.50 -0.86
CA PRO A 61 -7.81 -10.41 -1.70
C PRO A 61 -7.21 -9.67 -2.89
N VAL A 62 -5.90 -9.79 -3.07
CA VAL A 62 -5.21 -9.25 -4.25
C VAL A 62 -5.28 -10.30 -5.35
N THR A 63 -6.05 -10.03 -6.40
CA THR A 63 -6.22 -10.94 -7.54
C THR A 63 -5.43 -10.45 -8.75
N VAL A 64 -5.22 -11.32 -9.74
CA VAL A 64 -4.52 -10.97 -10.97
C VAL A 64 -5.30 -9.92 -11.76
N GLU A 65 -6.63 -10.02 -11.77
CA GLU A 65 -7.54 -9.08 -12.44
C GLU A 65 -7.38 -7.67 -11.85
N MET A 66 -7.38 -7.55 -10.53
CA MET A 66 -7.14 -6.26 -9.87
C MET A 66 -5.75 -5.69 -10.18
N MET A 67 -4.73 -6.53 -10.29
CA MET A 67 -3.40 -6.09 -10.69
C MET A 67 -3.37 -5.62 -12.15
N GLN A 68 -4.10 -6.29 -13.04
CA GLN A 68 -4.25 -5.90 -14.45
C GLN A 68 -5.00 -4.55 -14.58
N GLU A 69 -6.05 -4.32 -13.79
CA GLU A 69 -6.76 -3.03 -13.74
C GLU A 69 -5.82 -1.89 -13.31
N ILE A 70 -5.09 -2.08 -12.20
CA ILE A 70 -4.11 -1.09 -11.73
C ILE A 70 -3.02 -0.83 -12.78
N LEU A 71 -2.65 -1.85 -13.57
CA LEU A 71 -1.66 -1.74 -14.64
C LEU A 71 -2.20 -1.01 -15.87
N ALA A 72 -3.46 -1.26 -16.25
CA ALA A 72 -4.15 -0.55 -17.33
C ALA A 72 -4.25 0.95 -17.00
N ASP A 73 -4.69 1.29 -15.77
CA ASP A 73 -4.76 2.67 -15.26
C ASP A 73 -3.42 3.42 -15.22
N LEU A 74 -2.30 2.71 -15.31
CA LEU A 74 -0.96 3.29 -15.38
C LEU A 74 -0.54 3.62 -16.80
N HIS A 75 -1.02 2.86 -17.79
CA HIS A 75 -0.70 3.04 -19.20
C HIS A 75 -1.66 4.01 -19.89
N ASP A 76 -2.92 4.06 -19.46
CA ASP A 76 -3.93 5.01 -19.96
C ASP A 76 -3.82 6.37 -19.24
N GLY A 77 -2.62 6.97 -19.21
CA GLY A 77 -2.45 8.38 -18.85
C GLY A 77 -3.46 9.25 -19.63
N PRO A 78 -3.83 10.45 -19.12
CA PRO A 78 -4.92 11.22 -19.70
C PRO A 78 -4.74 11.31 -21.21
N VAL A 79 -5.74 10.86 -21.97
CA VAL A 79 -5.77 11.00 -23.43
C VAL A 79 -5.57 12.50 -23.71
N PRO A 80 -4.53 12.89 -24.47
CA PRO A 80 -4.27 14.29 -24.77
C PRO A 80 -5.44 14.94 -25.52
#